data_AF-A0A953XME2-F1
#
_entry.id   AF-A0A953XME2-F1
#
_cell.length_a   1.000
_cell.length_b   1.000
_cell.length_c   1.000
_cell.angle_alpha   90.00
_cell.angle_beta   90.00
_cell.angle_gamma   90.00
#
_symmetry.space_group_name_H-M   'P 1'
#
loop_
_entity.id
_entity.type
_entity.pdbx_description
1 polymer ?
#
loop_
_entity_poly.entity_id
_entity_poly.type
_entity_poly.pdbx_seq_one_letter_code
_entity_poly.pdbx_strand_id
1 'polypeptide(L)'
;MPHFEESYKKYREKGVHYFALEGDGLTMPENQAFAGEWGYSFPIVTLADSKLSGYDVVTMPSTFVINAFGRVVFQGDGDYEKYIEASLKDAPYPYLAKNKVASECEKAAEAFAKGDYTTARTLANELLAGEPAEEVAADASHIVGRCEAFAKLWRDEADAAKADGRYEDALSAVENLATHFKGEELGDKAGDEAKELKKDKDAKAEIKARKDLAKVLAANKKLKTKEDKLSALYKFYEKNEGTAAASDAKAMAEAIKDSKLFK
;
A
#
# COMPACT_ATOMS: atom_id res chain seq x y z
N MET A 1 -17.97 1.36 3.94
CA MET A 1 -16.87 0.38 3.83
C MET A 1 -16.90 -0.47 2.56
N PRO A 2 -17.94 -1.25 2.19
CA PRO A 2 -17.93 -2.02 0.93
C PRO A 2 -17.69 -1.16 -0.32
N HIS A 3 -18.40 -0.03 -0.41
CA HIS A 3 -18.21 0.94 -1.49
C HIS A 3 -16.79 1.53 -1.53
N PHE A 4 -16.16 1.73 -0.35
CA PHE A 4 -14.79 2.21 -0.24
C PHE A 4 -13.78 1.19 -0.77
N GLU A 5 -14.00 -0.10 -0.52
CA GLU A 5 -13.20 -1.20 -1.09
C GLU A 5 -13.33 -1.29 -2.62
N GLU A 6 -14.55 -1.14 -3.14
CA GLU A 6 -14.80 -1.10 -4.60
C GLU A 6 -14.07 0.09 -5.25
N SER A 7 -14.19 1.26 -4.63
CA SER A 7 -13.52 2.49 -5.05
C SER A 7 -11.99 2.33 -5.01
N TYR A 8 -11.43 1.80 -3.92
CA TYR A 8 -10.01 1.49 -3.78
C TYR A 8 -9.51 0.58 -4.92
N LYS A 9 -10.19 -0.54 -5.19
CA LYS A 9 -9.84 -1.44 -6.29
C LYS A 9 -9.90 -0.75 -7.66
N LYS A 10 -10.87 0.12 -7.88
CA LYS A 10 -11.06 0.84 -9.14
C LYS A 10 -9.95 1.87 -9.41
N TYR A 11 -9.42 2.53 -8.39
CA TYR A 11 -8.55 3.70 -8.56
C TYR A 11 -7.10 3.53 -8.07
N ARG A 12 -6.77 2.51 -7.28
CA ARG A 12 -5.41 2.34 -6.73
C ARG A 12 -4.32 2.26 -7.81
N GLU A 13 -4.61 1.57 -8.92
CA GLU A 13 -3.67 1.42 -10.06
C GLU A 13 -3.61 2.67 -10.94
N LYS A 14 -4.47 3.66 -10.67
CA LYS A 14 -4.52 4.94 -11.40
C LYS A 14 -3.81 6.06 -10.64
N GLY A 15 -3.09 5.76 -9.56
CA GLY A 15 -2.39 6.78 -8.77
C GLY A 15 -3.13 7.28 -7.53
N VAL A 16 -4.27 6.68 -7.15
CA VAL A 16 -5.03 7.12 -5.99
C VAL A 16 -4.66 6.30 -4.76
N HIS A 17 -4.24 6.98 -3.70
CA HIS A 17 -3.97 6.36 -2.41
C HIS A 17 -5.18 6.49 -1.49
N TYR A 18 -5.53 5.40 -0.81
CA TYR A 18 -6.61 5.33 0.16
C TYR A 18 -6.02 5.11 1.54
N PHE A 19 -6.52 5.87 2.52
CA PHE A 19 -6.20 5.70 3.92
C PHE A 19 -7.51 5.72 4.71
N ALA A 20 -7.94 4.57 5.21
CA ALA A 20 -9.05 4.51 6.14
C ALA A 20 -8.53 4.86 7.52
N LEU A 21 -8.88 6.05 8.02
CA LEU A 21 -8.52 6.47 9.36
C LEU A 21 -9.47 5.82 10.36
N GLU A 22 -8.92 5.05 11.30
CA GLU A 22 -9.67 4.42 12.37
C GLU A 22 -10.08 5.47 13.41
N GLY A 23 -11.34 5.43 13.84
CA GLY A 23 -11.90 6.39 14.80
C GLY A 23 -12.78 5.80 15.89
N ASP A 24 -12.94 4.48 15.92
CA ASP A 24 -13.73 3.73 16.92
C ASP A 24 -12.86 3.22 18.09
N GLY A 25 -11.55 3.42 18.06
CA GLY A 25 -10.59 3.02 19.10
C GLY A 25 -10.14 1.57 18.99
N LEU A 26 -10.26 0.94 17.83
CA LEU A 26 -9.75 -0.41 17.59
C LEU A 26 -8.21 -0.41 17.59
N THR A 27 -7.63 -1.36 18.33
CA THR A 27 -6.19 -1.65 18.26
C THR A 27 -5.78 -2.15 16.86
N MET A 28 -4.48 -2.14 16.57
CA MET A 28 -3.98 -2.66 15.29
C MET A 28 -4.40 -4.14 15.03
N PRO A 29 -4.27 -5.08 15.99
CA PRO A 29 -4.74 -6.46 15.77
C PRO A 29 -6.26 -6.56 15.57
N GLU A 30 -7.06 -5.74 16.25
CA GLU A 30 -8.51 -5.69 16.03
C GLU A 30 -8.85 -5.21 14.62
N ASN A 31 -8.16 -4.17 14.12
CA ASN A 31 -8.33 -3.69 12.75
C ASN A 31 -7.95 -4.74 11.72
N GLN A 32 -6.85 -5.48 11.95
CA GLN A 32 -6.43 -6.57 11.07
C GLN A 32 -7.49 -7.67 11.02
N ALA A 33 -8.04 -8.06 12.17
CA ALA A 33 -9.09 -9.08 12.22
C ALA A 33 -10.37 -8.60 11.53
N PHE A 34 -10.78 -7.35 11.77
CA PHE A 34 -11.94 -6.73 11.14
C PHE A 34 -11.77 -6.67 9.61
N ALA A 35 -10.65 -6.15 9.12
CA ALA A 35 -10.37 -6.06 7.69
C ALA A 35 -10.39 -7.45 7.03
N GLY A 36 -9.76 -8.45 7.67
CA GLY A 36 -9.75 -9.82 7.18
C GLY A 36 -11.14 -10.47 7.16
N GLU A 37 -11.96 -10.23 8.18
CA GLU A 37 -13.36 -10.73 8.24
C GLU A 37 -14.20 -10.23 7.07
N TRP A 38 -14.01 -8.96 6.70
CA TRP A 38 -14.78 -8.30 5.66
C TRP A 38 -14.13 -8.32 4.27
N GLY A 39 -12.90 -8.84 4.17
CA GLY A 39 -12.14 -8.90 2.92
C GLY A 39 -11.72 -7.53 2.40
N TYR A 40 -11.49 -6.58 3.31
CA TYR A 40 -10.98 -5.26 2.98
C TYR A 40 -9.47 -5.31 2.75
N SER A 41 -9.02 -4.61 1.71
CA SER A 41 -7.62 -4.60 1.28
C SER A 41 -7.02 -3.20 1.17
N PHE A 42 -7.80 -2.16 1.45
CA PHE A 42 -7.28 -0.80 1.60
C PHE A 42 -6.49 -0.65 2.92
N PRO A 43 -5.48 0.23 2.95
CA PRO A 43 -4.77 0.57 4.17
C PRO A 43 -5.69 1.15 5.26
N ILE A 44 -5.58 0.60 6.48
CA ILE A 44 -6.22 1.16 7.68
C ILE A 44 -5.13 1.76 8.57
N VAL A 45 -5.32 3.01 8.97
CA VAL A 45 -4.40 3.72 9.85
C VAL A 45 -5.03 3.79 11.24
N THR A 46 -4.47 3.04 12.18
CA THR A 46 -4.83 3.15 13.60
C THR A 46 -4.26 4.46 14.16
N LEU A 47 -5.14 5.33 14.63
CA LEU A 47 -4.76 6.61 15.20
C LEU A 47 -4.62 6.48 16.72
N ALA A 48 -3.66 7.21 17.31
CA ALA A 48 -3.73 7.51 18.73
C ALA A 48 -4.84 8.55 18.96
N ASP A 49 -5.61 8.42 20.05
CA ASP A 49 -6.87 9.11 20.39
C ASP A 49 -6.96 10.64 20.11
N SER A 50 -5.83 11.33 19.93
CA SER A 50 -5.76 12.80 19.75
C SER A 50 -5.64 13.29 18.30
N LYS A 51 -5.61 12.41 17.28
CA LYS A 51 -5.23 12.81 15.90
C LYS A 51 -6.39 13.13 14.95
N LEU A 52 -7.62 12.70 15.25
CA LEU A 52 -8.77 13.06 14.41
C LEU A 52 -9.20 14.51 14.57
N SER A 53 -8.92 15.16 15.70
CA SER A 53 -9.31 16.55 15.94
C SER A 53 -8.66 17.57 14.98
N GLY A 54 -7.59 17.17 14.27
CA GLY A 54 -6.99 17.98 13.20
C GLY A 54 -7.80 17.97 11.90
N TYR A 55 -8.75 17.05 11.77
CA TYR A 55 -9.70 16.96 10.68
C TYR A 55 -11.06 17.37 11.23
N ASP A 56 -11.74 18.34 10.62
CA ASP A 56 -13.04 18.87 11.07
C ASP A 56 -14.19 17.84 10.82
N VAL A 57 -14.08 16.68 11.47
CA VAL A 57 -14.97 15.52 11.32
C VAL A 57 -16.10 15.63 12.33
N VAL A 58 -17.28 15.96 11.83
CA VAL A 58 -18.50 16.10 12.65
C VAL A 58 -19.30 14.80 12.70
N THR A 59 -19.27 14.00 11.63
CA THR A 59 -20.05 12.75 11.49
C THR A 59 -19.21 11.66 10.86
N MET A 60 -19.41 10.41 11.29
CA MET A 60 -18.82 9.24 10.65
C MET A 60 -19.88 8.46 9.83
N PRO A 61 -19.55 7.94 8.63
CA PRO A 61 -18.28 8.12 7.92
C PRO A 61 -18.09 9.56 7.38
N SER A 62 -16.84 9.99 7.25
CA SER A 62 -16.45 11.23 6.55
C SER A 62 -15.26 10.93 5.65
N THR A 63 -15.33 11.39 4.40
CA THR A 63 -14.31 11.19 3.39
C THR A 63 -13.73 12.53 2.95
N PHE A 64 -12.41 12.59 2.87
CA PHE A 64 -11.67 13.71 2.27
C PHE A 64 -11.04 13.24 0.96
N VAL A 65 -11.24 13.99 -0.12
CA VAL A 65 -10.45 13.80 -1.35
C VAL A 65 -9.40 14.87 -1.41
N ILE A 66 -8.13 14.45 -1.40
CA ILE A 66 -6.97 15.32 -1.52
C ILE A 66 -6.39 15.10 -2.92
N ASN A 67 -6.28 16.17 -3.70
CA ASN A 67 -5.72 16.08 -5.06
C ASN A 67 -4.18 15.96 -5.04
N ALA A 68 -3.57 15.78 -6.21
CA ALA A 68 -2.11 15.63 -6.36
C ALA A 68 -1.29 16.84 -5.88
N PHE A 69 -1.93 17.97 -5.60
CA PHE A 69 -1.29 19.19 -5.09
C PHE A 69 -1.49 19.39 -3.58
N GLY A 70 -2.01 18.37 -2.88
CA GLY A 70 -2.24 18.43 -1.43
C GLY A 70 -3.45 19.28 -1.03
N ARG A 71 -4.38 19.58 -1.94
CA ARG A 71 -5.58 20.38 -1.65
C ARG A 71 -6.79 19.49 -1.44
N VAL A 72 -7.57 19.78 -0.41
CA VAL A 72 -8.89 19.15 -0.21
C VAL A 72 -9.84 19.66 -1.29
N VAL A 73 -10.33 18.77 -2.14
CA VAL A 73 -11.31 19.06 -3.21
C VAL A 73 -12.70 18.53 -2.89
N PHE A 74 -12.83 17.71 -1.84
CA PHE A 74 -14.09 17.22 -1.31
C PHE A 74 -13.95 16.87 0.17
N GLN A 75 -15.02 17.14 0.93
CA GLN A 75 -15.24 16.66 2.29
C GLN A 75 -16.72 16.32 2.44
N GLY A 76 -17.05 15.12 2.90
CA GLY A 76 -18.43 14.70 3.11
C GLY A 76 -18.62 13.19 3.18
N ASP A 77 -19.87 12.75 3.07
CA ASP A 77 -20.23 11.34 2.93
C ASP A 77 -20.76 11.09 1.51
N GLY A 78 -20.35 9.98 0.89
CA GLY A 78 -20.73 9.59 -0.47
C GLY A 78 -20.22 10.51 -1.60
N ASP A 79 -20.51 10.14 -2.84
CA ASP A 79 -20.27 10.91 -4.07
C ASP A 79 -18.85 11.47 -4.28
N TYR A 80 -17.83 10.91 -3.61
CA TYR A 80 -16.47 11.41 -3.67
C TYR A 80 -15.74 10.99 -4.96
N GLU A 81 -16.21 9.93 -5.63
CA GLU A 81 -15.64 9.39 -6.87
C GLU A 81 -15.53 10.43 -7.98
N LYS A 82 -16.52 11.33 -8.13
CA LYS A 82 -16.48 12.38 -9.17
C LYS A 82 -15.31 13.35 -8.96
N TYR A 83 -14.92 13.58 -7.71
CA TYR A 83 -13.77 14.43 -7.37
C TYR A 83 -12.44 13.70 -7.56
N ILE A 84 -12.42 12.38 -7.34
CA ILE A 84 -11.28 11.53 -7.71
C ILE A 84 -11.09 11.58 -9.23
N GLU A 85 -12.15 11.35 -10.00
CA GLU A 85 -12.11 11.36 -11.47
C GLU A 85 -11.73 12.72 -12.05
N ALA A 86 -12.18 13.83 -11.45
CA ALA A 86 -11.73 15.16 -11.80
C ALA A 86 -10.23 15.34 -11.49
N SER A 87 -9.80 14.96 -10.29
CA SER A 87 -8.40 15.12 -9.85
C SER A 87 -7.42 14.30 -10.70
N LEU A 88 -7.82 13.12 -11.16
CA LEU A 88 -7.00 12.27 -12.03
C LEU A 88 -6.76 12.90 -13.41
N LYS A 89 -7.73 13.68 -13.94
CA LYS A 89 -7.54 14.40 -15.21
C LYS A 89 -6.51 15.52 -15.08
N ASP A 90 -6.41 16.12 -13.90
CA ASP A 90 -5.47 17.19 -13.59
C ASP A 90 -4.07 16.67 -13.19
N ALA A 91 -3.89 15.35 -13.11
CA ALA A 91 -2.65 14.69 -12.73
C ALA A 91 -2.19 13.67 -13.80
N PRO A 92 -1.78 14.13 -15.00
CA PRO A 92 -1.40 13.27 -16.12
C PRO A 92 -0.17 12.39 -15.83
N TYR A 93 0.60 12.73 -14.79
CA TYR A 93 1.78 11.98 -14.36
C TYR A 93 1.58 11.47 -12.91
N PRO A 94 0.88 10.33 -12.73
CA PRO A 94 0.72 9.71 -11.41
C PRO A 94 2.05 9.59 -10.67
N TYR A 95 2.02 9.87 -9.36
CA TYR A 95 3.17 9.83 -8.46
C TYR A 95 4.34 10.80 -8.74
N LEU A 96 4.28 11.60 -9.81
CA LEU A 96 5.31 12.60 -10.10
C LEU A 96 5.11 13.90 -9.29
N ALA A 97 3.92 14.11 -8.70
CA ALA A 97 3.55 15.33 -7.98
C ALA A 97 3.69 16.62 -8.82
N LYS A 98 3.56 16.49 -10.14
CA LYS A 98 3.50 17.59 -11.12
C LYS A 98 2.40 17.30 -12.15
N ASN A 99 1.71 18.34 -12.58
CA ASN A 99 0.72 18.25 -13.66
C ASN A 99 1.24 18.73 -15.01
N LYS A 100 2.39 19.41 -15.01
CA LYS A 100 3.10 19.88 -16.19
C LYS A 100 4.60 19.72 -15.94
N VAL A 101 5.30 19.47 -17.03
CA VAL A 101 6.75 19.50 -17.13
C VAL A 101 7.12 20.28 -18.38
N ALA A 102 8.37 20.73 -18.50
CA ALA A 102 8.92 21.26 -19.74
C ALA A 102 8.69 20.26 -20.89
N SER A 103 8.45 20.76 -22.10
CA SER A 103 8.06 19.93 -23.25
C SER A 103 9.12 18.87 -23.58
N GLU A 104 10.40 19.18 -23.36
CA GLU A 104 11.51 18.24 -23.51
C GLU A 104 11.46 17.07 -22.51
N CYS A 105 10.87 17.29 -21.33
CA CYS A 105 10.72 16.28 -20.27
C CYS A 105 9.47 15.40 -20.43
N GLU A 106 8.55 15.71 -21.36
CA GLU A 106 7.27 14.99 -21.47
C GLU A 106 7.44 13.48 -21.65
N LYS A 107 8.39 13.04 -22.49
CA LYS A 107 8.63 11.60 -22.71
C LYS A 107 9.14 10.90 -21.44
N ALA A 108 10.00 11.57 -20.67
CA ALA A 108 10.49 11.04 -19.40
C ALA A 108 9.36 10.96 -18.36
N ALA A 109 8.51 11.99 -18.29
CA ALA A 109 7.35 12.03 -17.40
C ALA A 109 6.29 10.98 -17.78
N GLU A 110 6.07 10.72 -19.06
CA GLU A 110 5.17 9.66 -19.53
C GLU A 110 5.72 8.26 -19.23
N ALA A 111 7.03 8.04 -19.38
CA ALA A 111 7.66 6.78 -18.99
C ALA A 111 7.51 6.55 -17.48
N PHE A 112 7.73 7.60 -16.68
CA PHE A 112 7.51 7.57 -15.23
C PHE A 112 6.06 7.22 -14.88
N ALA A 113 5.09 7.87 -15.53
CA ALA A 113 3.66 7.63 -15.32
C ALA A 113 3.24 6.18 -15.62
N LYS A 114 3.93 5.51 -16.55
CA LYS A 114 3.73 4.09 -16.90
C LYS A 114 4.46 3.13 -15.97
N GLY A 115 5.26 3.64 -15.03
CA GLY A 115 6.11 2.84 -14.15
C GLY A 115 7.39 2.31 -14.83
N ASP A 116 7.76 2.82 -16.00
CA ASP A 116 9.04 2.47 -16.63
C ASP A 116 10.13 3.42 -16.14
N TYR A 117 10.63 3.16 -14.92
CA TYR A 117 11.58 4.04 -14.26
C TYR A 117 12.97 3.98 -14.88
N THR A 118 13.35 2.86 -15.50
CA THR A 118 14.58 2.76 -16.30
C THR A 118 14.55 3.76 -17.47
N THR A 119 13.49 3.72 -18.29
CA THR A 119 13.36 4.65 -19.43
C THR A 119 13.21 6.09 -18.96
N ALA A 120 12.43 6.35 -17.90
CA ALA A 120 12.26 7.69 -17.34
C ALA A 120 13.60 8.31 -16.90
N ARG A 121 14.41 7.56 -16.15
CA ARG A 121 15.74 8.02 -15.70
C ARG A 121 16.69 8.22 -16.87
N THR A 122 16.71 7.32 -17.84
CA THR A 122 17.59 7.41 -19.00
C THR A 122 17.32 8.71 -19.77
N LEU A 123 16.06 8.94 -20.14
CA LEU A 123 15.65 10.14 -20.87
C LEU A 123 15.92 11.43 -20.08
N ALA A 124 15.64 11.44 -18.77
CA ALA A 124 15.90 12.60 -17.93
C ALA A 124 17.41 12.89 -17.77
N ASN A 125 18.24 11.86 -17.60
CA ASN A 125 19.69 12.03 -17.50
C ASN A 125 20.33 12.50 -18.83
N GLU A 126 19.81 12.05 -19.97
CA GLU A 126 20.24 12.54 -21.29
C GLU A 126 19.99 14.05 -21.44
N LEU A 127 18.84 14.54 -20.95
CA LEU A 127 18.55 15.98 -20.93
C LEU A 127 19.53 16.73 -20.03
N LEU A 128 19.80 16.22 -18.83
CA LEU A 128 20.73 16.85 -17.88
C LEU A 128 22.17 16.91 -18.40
N ALA A 129 22.59 15.92 -19.20
CA ALA A 129 23.91 15.91 -19.82
C ALA A 129 24.08 16.98 -20.91
N GLY A 130 22.99 17.52 -21.45
CA GLY A 130 22.97 18.46 -22.57
C GLY A 130 23.01 19.94 -22.21
N GLU A 131 23.37 20.30 -20.97
CA GLU A 131 23.32 21.68 -20.45
C GLU A 131 21.99 22.39 -20.76
N PRO A 132 20.85 21.84 -20.32
CA PRO A 132 19.54 22.31 -20.76
C PRO A 132 19.16 23.61 -20.05
N ALA A 133 18.09 24.26 -20.51
CA ALA A 133 17.52 25.42 -19.81
C ALA A 133 17.11 25.06 -18.37
N GLU A 134 17.11 26.06 -17.48
CA GLU A 134 16.90 25.86 -16.03
C GLU A 134 15.62 25.07 -15.69
N GLU A 135 14.51 25.36 -16.37
CA GLU A 135 13.23 24.66 -16.16
C GLU A 135 13.31 23.17 -16.57
N VAL A 136 13.96 22.87 -17.70
CA VAL A 136 14.20 21.51 -18.17
C VAL A 136 15.12 20.76 -17.20
N ALA A 137 16.18 21.41 -16.73
CA ALA A 137 17.08 20.83 -15.73
C ALA A 137 16.34 20.49 -14.43
N ALA A 138 15.47 21.40 -13.95
CA ALA A 138 14.69 21.20 -12.74
C ALA A 138 13.70 20.03 -12.86
N ASP A 139 12.99 19.93 -14.00
CA ASP A 139 12.04 18.84 -14.24
C ASP A 139 12.72 17.49 -14.44
N ALA A 140 13.80 17.45 -15.21
CA ALA A 140 14.58 16.23 -15.41
C ALA A 140 15.17 15.72 -14.07
N SER A 141 15.75 16.61 -13.27
CA SER A 141 16.27 16.26 -11.93
C SER A 141 15.17 15.74 -11.01
N HIS A 142 13.98 16.36 -11.05
CA HIS A 142 12.83 15.92 -10.26
C HIS A 142 12.37 14.51 -10.67
N ILE A 143 12.29 14.21 -11.97
CA ILE A 143 11.94 12.88 -12.46
C ILE A 143 12.95 11.83 -11.98
N VAL A 144 14.26 12.11 -12.11
CA VAL A 144 15.32 11.20 -11.63
C VAL A 144 15.19 10.97 -10.13
N GLY A 145 15.05 12.04 -9.34
CA GLY A 145 14.91 11.95 -7.89
C GLY A 145 13.67 11.17 -7.45
N ARG A 146 12.54 11.28 -8.17
CA ARG A 146 11.34 10.48 -7.89
C ARG A 146 11.54 9.01 -8.21
N CYS A 147 12.24 8.66 -9.28
CA CYS A 147 12.58 7.26 -9.56
C CYS A 147 13.45 6.69 -8.44
N GLU A 148 14.48 7.42 -8.01
CA GLU A 148 15.37 6.99 -6.93
C GLU A 148 14.65 6.84 -5.59
N ALA A 149 13.69 7.73 -5.30
CA ALA A 149 12.84 7.60 -4.13
C ALA A 149 12.01 6.30 -4.13
N PHE A 150 11.46 5.89 -5.29
CA PHE A 150 10.75 4.62 -5.42
C PHE A 150 11.66 3.40 -5.30
N ALA A 151 12.85 3.45 -5.92
CA ALA A 151 13.87 2.42 -5.73
C ALA A 151 14.21 2.23 -4.25
N LYS A 152 14.45 3.33 -3.53
CA LYS A 152 14.76 3.29 -2.11
C LYS A 152 13.57 2.77 -1.29
N LEU A 153 12.36 3.26 -1.54
CA LEU A 153 11.15 2.85 -0.84
C LEU A 153 10.97 1.34 -0.87
N TRP A 154 10.96 0.73 -2.06
CA TRP A 154 10.72 -0.70 -2.17
C TRP A 154 11.88 -1.54 -1.64
N ARG A 155 13.11 -1.04 -1.68
CA ARG A 155 14.25 -1.71 -1.04
C ARG A 155 14.10 -1.72 0.48
N ASP A 156 13.81 -0.56 1.07
CA ASP A 156 13.60 -0.41 2.51
C ASP A 156 12.41 -1.27 2.98
N GLU A 157 11.31 -1.28 2.22
CA GLU A 157 10.13 -2.12 2.49
C GLU A 157 10.49 -3.61 2.45
N ALA A 158 11.25 -4.05 1.44
CA ALA A 158 11.69 -5.45 1.34
C ALA A 158 12.57 -5.86 2.53
N ASP A 159 13.50 -4.99 2.96
CA ASP A 159 14.41 -5.29 4.06
C ASP A 159 13.70 -5.29 5.40
N ALA A 160 12.82 -4.32 5.66
CA ALA A 160 11.98 -4.32 6.86
C ALA A 160 11.07 -5.55 6.92
N ALA A 161 10.41 -5.89 5.81
CA ALA A 161 9.53 -7.05 5.76
C ALA A 161 10.28 -8.38 6.00
N LYS A 162 11.50 -8.54 5.45
CA LYS A 162 12.33 -9.72 5.75
C LYS A 162 12.74 -9.77 7.23
N ALA A 163 13.12 -8.65 7.82
CA ALA A 163 13.49 -8.58 9.24
C ALA A 163 12.33 -8.99 10.15
N ASP A 164 11.10 -8.66 9.76
CA ASP A 164 9.88 -9.02 10.48
C ASP A 164 9.35 -10.43 10.13
N GLY A 165 10.01 -11.17 9.22
CA GLY A 165 9.53 -12.46 8.72
C GLY A 165 8.26 -12.35 7.85
N ARG A 166 7.90 -11.17 7.36
CA ARG A 166 6.76 -10.92 6.46
C ARG A 166 7.16 -11.16 5.00
N TYR A 167 7.45 -12.42 4.67
CA TYR A 167 8.02 -12.78 3.37
C TYR A 167 7.10 -12.52 2.17
N GLU A 168 5.78 -12.45 2.34
CA GLU A 168 4.85 -12.07 1.27
C GLU A 168 5.04 -10.59 0.87
N ASP A 169 5.15 -9.70 1.86
CA ASP A 169 5.38 -8.27 1.65
C ASP A 169 6.77 -8.04 1.04
N ALA A 170 7.78 -8.73 1.58
CA ALA A 170 9.14 -8.68 1.05
C ALA A 170 9.20 -9.09 -0.43
N LEU A 171 8.51 -10.18 -0.78
CA LEU A 171 8.44 -10.67 -2.15
C LEU A 171 7.77 -9.63 -3.07
N SER A 172 6.64 -9.05 -2.66
CA SER A 172 5.96 -8.03 -3.45
C SER A 172 6.85 -6.80 -3.69
N ALA A 173 7.61 -6.36 -2.69
CA ALA A 173 8.48 -5.20 -2.81
C ALA A 173 9.66 -5.44 -3.77
N VAL A 174 10.32 -6.61 -3.70
CA VAL A 174 11.39 -6.94 -4.66
C VAL A 174 10.87 -7.22 -6.07
N GLU A 175 9.63 -7.71 -6.22
CA GLU A 175 8.98 -7.85 -7.53
C GLU A 175 8.67 -6.49 -8.16
N ASN A 176 8.26 -5.50 -7.36
CA ASN A 176 8.09 -4.12 -7.84
C ASN A 176 9.43 -3.55 -8.33
N LEU A 177 10.51 -3.70 -7.56
CA LEU A 177 11.85 -3.29 -7.99
C LEU A 177 12.26 -3.96 -9.32
N ALA A 178 12.10 -5.28 -9.41
CA ALA A 178 12.46 -6.03 -10.60
C ALA A 178 11.66 -5.62 -11.85
N THR A 179 10.39 -5.27 -11.65
CA THR A 179 9.49 -4.88 -12.74
C THR A 179 9.77 -3.46 -13.23
N HIS A 180 9.88 -2.51 -12.30
CA HIS A 180 9.96 -1.08 -12.64
C HIS A 180 11.39 -0.59 -12.97
N PHE A 181 12.42 -1.32 -12.54
CA PHE A 181 13.83 -1.05 -12.85
C PHE A 181 14.46 -2.16 -13.71
N LYS A 182 13.65 -2.81 -14.54
CA LYS A 182 14.11 -3.91 -15.40
C LYS A 182 15.26 -3.45 -16.29
N GLY A 183 16.31 -4.28 -16.38
CA GLY A 183 17.51 -4.01 -17.18
C GLY A 183 18.53 -3.10 -16.51
N GLU A 184 18.24 -2.58 -15.31
CA GLU A 184 19.25 -2.02 -14.42
C GLU A 184 19.75 -3.08 -13.44
N GLU A 185 20.99 -2.92 -12.96
CA GLU A 185 21.60 -3.82 -11.98
C GLU A 185 20.71 -4.01 -10.72
N LEU A 186 20.03 -2.95 -10.28
CA LEU A 186 19.11 -3.02 -9.14
C LEU A 186 17.90 -3.92 -9.43
N GLY A 187 17.25 -3.75 -10.59
CA GLY A 187 16.10 -4.54 -10.98
C GLY A 187 16.47 -6.00 -11.21
N ASP A 188 17.61 -6.27 -11.84
CA ASP A 188 18.09 -7.63 -12.08
C ASP A 188 18.40 -8.35 -10.76
N LYS A 189 19.10 -7.69 -9.82
CA LYS A 189 19.35 -8.23 -8.47
C LYS A 189 18.06 -8.50 -7.70
N ALA A 190 17.10 -7.58 -7.76
CA ALA A 190 15.80 -7.76 -7.11
C ALA A 190 15.02 -8.94 -7.73
N GLY A 191 15.13 -9.13 -9.06
CA GLY A 191 14.53 -10.26 -9.76
C GLY A 191 15.13 -11.61 -9.33
N ASP A 192 16.43 -11.67 -9.08
CA ASP A 192 17.08 -12.87 -8.54
C ASP A 192 16.73 -13.11 -7.07
N GLU A 193 16.67 -12.05 -6.26
CA GLU A 193 16.20 -12.13 -4.87
C GLU A 193 14.76 -12.68 -4.79
N ALA A 194 13.85 -12.21 -5.65
CA ALA A 194 12.49 -12.72 -5.75
C ALA A 194 12.46 -14.22 -6.07
N LYS A 195 13.33 -14.70 -6.97
CA LYS A 195 13.42 -16.13 -7.30
C LYS A 195 13.92 -16.96 -6.12
N GLU A 196 14.87 -16.44 -5.35
CA GLU A 196 15.42 -17.15 -4.19
C GLU A 196 14.41 -17.17 -3.02
N LEU A 197 13.73 -16.06 -2.72
CA LEU A 197 12.61 -16.03 -1.76
C LEU A 197 11.51 -17.03 -2.13
N LYS A 198 11.18 -17.15 -3.43
CA LYS A 198 10.22 -18.14 -3.92
C LYS A 198 10.70 -19.58 -3.82
N LYS A 199 11.98 -19.85 -3.56
CA LYS A 199 12.53 -21.20 -3.35
C LYS A 199 12.69 -21.54 -1.89
N ASP A 200 12.96 -20.54 -1.06
CA ASP A 200 13.17 -20.66 0.38
C ASP A 200 12.01 -21.37 1.08
N LYS A 201 12.35 -22.31 1.97
CA LYS A 201 11.35 -23.17 2.62
C LYS A 201 10.56 -22.41 3.67
N ASP A 202 11.20 -21.52 4.42
CA ASP A 202 10.60 -20.78 5.52
C ASP A 202 9.72 -19.67 4.95
N ALA A 203 10.19 -18.97 3.91
CA ALA A 203 9.39 -18.01 3.16
C ALA A 203 8.14 -18.66 2.55
N LYS A 204 8.26 -19.85 1.95
CA LYS A 204 7.08 -20.58 1.44
C LYS A 204 6.10 -20.96 2.53
N ALA A 205 6.60 -21.41 3.68
CA ALA A 205 5.76 -21.77 4.82
C ALA A 205 5.00 -20.55 5.33
N GLU A 206 5.68 -19.41 5.51
CA GLU A 206 5.08 -18.13 5.90
C GLU A 206 4.03 -17.65 4.88
N ILE A 207 4.39 -17.56 3.60
CA ILE A 207 3.47 -17.09 2.54
C ILE A 207 2.21 -17.96 2.49
N LYS A 208 2.37 -19.28 2.67
CA LYS A 208 1.24 -20.19 2.75
C LYS A 208 0.41 -19.93 4.02
N ALA A 209 1.04 -19.76 5.17
CA ALA A 209 0.38 -19.46 6.43
C ALA A 209 -0.42 -18.14 6.33
N ARG A 210 0.14 -17.07 5.74
CA ARG A 210 -0.55 -15.80 5.48
C ARG A 210 -1.83 -16.00 4.65
N LYS A 211 -1.73 -16.74 3.54
CA LYS A 211 -2.88 -17.06 2.69
C LYS A 211 -3.93 -17.88 3.41
N ASP A 212 -3.52 -18.81 4.26
CA ASP A 212 -4.44 -19.63 5.05
C ASP A 212 -5.08 -18.81 6.20
N LEU A 213 -4.36 -17.86 6.80
CA LEU A 213 -4.89 -16.92 7.80
C LEU A 213 -5.97 -16.04 7.16
N ALA A 214 -5.72 -15.48 5.98
CA ALA A 214 -6.71 -14.69 5.25
C ALA A 214 -8.02 -15.47 5.01
N LYS A 215 -7.94 -16.78 4.72
CA LYS A 215 -9.12 -17.65 4.59
C LYS A 215 -9.83 -17.87 5.93
N VAL A 216 -9.08 -18.06 7.01
CA VAL A 216 -9.63 -18.18 8.37
C VAL A 216 -10.40 -16.90 8.73
N LEU A 217 -9.80 -15.73 8.52
CA LEU A 217 -10.44 -14.45 8.77
C LEU A 217 -11.70 -14.26 7.93
N ALA A 218 -11.66 -14.52 6.62
CA ALA A 218 -12.85 -14.44 5.78
C ALA A 218 -13.97 -15.41 6.20
N ALA A 219 -13.61 -16.59 6.73
CA ALA A 219 -14.57 -17.55 7.27
C ALA A 219 -15.19 -17.09 8.59
N ASN A 220 -14.47 -16.31 9.40
CA ASN A 220 -14.97 -15.78 10.68
C ASN A 220 -16.25 -14.95 10.52
N LYS A 221 -16.47 -14.33 9.35
CA LYS A 221 -17.72 -13.58 9.05
C LYS A 221 -18.99 -14.41 9.20
N LYS A 222 -18.88 -15.74 9.03
CA LYS A 222 -20.01 -16.68 9.14
C LYS A 222 -20.20 -17.21 10.56
N LEU A 223 -19.21 -17.00 11.43
CA LEU A 223 -19.26 -17.44 12.83
C LEU A 223 -20.08 -16.44 13.63
N LYS A 224 -20.98 -16.96 14.46
CA LYS A 224 -21.97 -16.16 15.17
C LYS A 224 -21.51 -15.68 16.54
N THR A 225 -20.50 -16.33 17.10
CA THR A 225 -20.01 -16.07 18.44
C THR A 225 -18.55 -15.67 18.41
N LYS A 226 -18.20 -14.76 19.31
CA LYS A 226 -16.82 -14.41 19.63
C LYS A 226 -15.97 -15.65 19.93
N GLU A 227 -16.50 -16.63 20.66
CA GLU A 227 -15.78 -17.85 21.04
C GLU A 227 -15.39 -18.71 19.83
N ASP A 228 -16.28 -18.82 18.83
CA ASP A 228 -15.99 -19.56 17.60
C ASP A 228 -14.88 -18.87 16.79
N LYS A 229 -14.92 -17.53 16.70
CA LYS A 229 -13.88 -16.73 16.04
C LYS A 229 -12.51 -16.88 16.72
N LEU A 230 -12.50 -16.82 18.06
CA LEU A 230 -11.30 -17.06 18.87
C LEU A 230 -10.76 -18.48 18.66
N SER A 231 -11.63 -19.49 18.68
CA SER A 231 -11.24 -20.89 18.46
C SER A 231 -10.59 -21.07 17.09
N ALA A 232 -11.11 -20.43 16.04
CA ALA A 232 -10.55 -20.51 14.70
C ALA A 232 -9.13 -19.91 14.63
N LEU A 233 -8.90 -18.76 15.27
CA LEU A 233 -7.59 -18.11 15.31
C LEU A 233 -6.57 -18.90 16.14
N TYR A 234 -6.95 -19.42 17.31
CA TYR A 234 -6.04 -20.25 18.12
C TYR A 234 -5.68 -21.57 17.42
N LYS A 235 -6.64 -22.24 16.78
CA LYS A 235 -6.35 -23.43 15.96
C LYS A 235 -5.41 -23.13 14.79
N PHE A 236 -5.54 -21.95 14.19
CA PHE A 236 -4.61 -21.52 13.15
C PHE A 236 -3.21 -21.30 13.72
N TYR A 237 -3.10 -20.60 14.86
CA TYR A 237 -1.83 -20.36 15.55
C TYR A 237 -1.12 -21.68 15.88
N GLU A 238 -1.78 -22.62 16.56
CA GLU A 238 -1.22 -23.92 16.95
C GLU A 238 -0.71 -24.73 15.75
N LYS A 239 -1.45 -24.68 14.63
CA LYS A 239 -1.09 -25.42 13.41
C LYS A 239 0.13 -24.84 12.68
N ASN A 240 0.36 -23.54 12.80
CA ASN A 240 1.37 -22.81 12.03
C ASN A 240 2.44 -22.17 12.95
N GLU A 241 2.64 -22.73 14.15
CA GLU A 241 3.60 -22.21 15.13
C GLU A 241 4.99 -21.99 14.50
N GLY A 242 5.63 -20.87 14.84
CA GLY A 242 6.91 -20.45 14.27
C GLY A 242 6.79 -19.54 13.04
N THR A 243 5.58 -19.32 12.50
CA THR A 243 5.34 -18.33 11.44
C THR A 243 4.95 -16.96 12.02
N ALA A 244 5.26 -15.87 11.31
CA ALA A 244 4.80 -14.54 11.68
C ALA A 244 3.27 -14.45 11.57
N ALA A 245 2.66 -15.10 10.56
CA ALA A 245 1.21 -15.23 10.47
C ALA A 245 0.57 -15.88 11.72
N ALA A 246 1.19 -16.90 12.31
CA ALA A 246 0.68 -17.51 13.54
C ALA A 246 0.77 -16.54 14.73
N SER A 247 1.86 -15.78 14.82
CA SER A 247 2.01 -14.74 15.86
C SER A 247 0.93 -13.66 15.74
N ASP A 248 0.65 -13.20 14.51
CA ASP A 248 -0.41 -12.24 14.25
C ASP A 248 -1.80 -12.81 14.59
N ALA A 249 -2.07 -14.06 14.22
CA ALA A 249 -3.34 -14.72 14.56
C ALA A 249 -3.56 -14.81 16.07
N LYS A 250 -2.50 -15.09 16.84
CA LYS A 250 -2.55 -15.09 18.31
C LYS A 250 -2.81 -13.68 18.85
N ALA A 251 -2.10 -12.67 18.36
CA ALA A 251 -2.32 -11.28 18.77
C ALA A 251 -3.75 -10.81 18.46
N MET A 252 -4.30 -11.16 17.30
CA MET A 252 -5.70 -10.91 16.95
C MET A 252 -6.66 -11.60 17.91
N ALA A 253 -6.41 -12.88 18.25
CA ALA A 253 -7.25 -13.62 19.19
C ALA A 253 -7.24 -13.00 20.59
N GLU A 254 -6.07 -12.60 21.09
CA GLU A 254 -5.92 -11.94 22.38
C GLU A 254 -6.64 -10.57 22.38
N ALA A 255 -6.47 -9.77 21.32
CA ALA A 255 -7.15 -8.48 21.21
C ALA A 255 -8.67 -8.62 21.11
N ILE A 256 -9.17 -9.55 20.29
CA ILE A 256 -10.61 -9.84 20.19
C ILE A 256 -11.15 -10.28 21.55
N LYS A 257 -10.45 -11.16 22.26
CA LYS A 257 -10.89 -11.72 23.56
C LYS A 257 -11.26 -10.62 24.55
N ASP A 258 -10.46 -9.56 24.62
CA ASP A 258 -10.71 -8.45 25.54
C ASP A 258 -11.52 -7.30 24.92
N SER A 259 -11.76 -7.34 23.60
CA SER A 259 -12.53 -6.35 22.88
C SER A 259 -13.99 -6.30 23.31
N LYS A 260 -14.49 -5.08 23.53
CA LYS A 260 -15.92 -4.77 23.70
C LYS A 260 -16.63 -4.50 22.37
N LEU A 261 -15.86 -4.33 21.29
CA LEU A 261 -16.37 -3.96 19.97
C LEU A 261 -16.62 -5.19 19.09
N PHE A 262 -15.89 -6.28 19.33
CA PHE A 262 -16.14 -7.58 18.68
C PHE A 262 -17.23 -8.37 19.42
N LYS A 263 -18.27 -8.77 18.66
CA LYS A 263 -19.37 -9.65 19.10
C LYS A 263 -19.23 -11.05 18.53
#